data_AF-A0A7M3YCE8-F1
#
_entry.id   AF-A0A7M3YCE8-F1
#
_cell.length_a   1.000
_cell.length_b   1.000
_cell.length_c   1.000
_cell.angle_alpha   90.00
_cell.angle_beta   90.00
_cell.angle_gamma   90.00
#
_symmetry.space_group_name_H-M   'P 1'
#
loop_
_entity.id
_entity.type
_entity.pdbx_description
1 polymer ?
#
loop_
_entity_poly.entity_id
_entity_poly.type
_entity_poly.pdbx_seq_one_letter_code
_entity_poly.pdbx_strand_id
1 'polypeptide(L)'
;YDIGGNYVGHATEFLLGNPEVFDPNNNLVMSFARCTHLCCIPGWQLVSNTQTDDNWTPGGGDDGGSKMFCICHSSRFDPTAIEVNRNSNRSTGAAFEYLGIRRAGGPAPLGLPIIPIIMNGDTIEASSDYTGWLTYCD
;
A
#
# COMPACT_ATOMS: atom_id res chain seq x y z
N TYR A 1 11.93 3.00 3.60
CA TYR A 1 12.46 3.00 4.97
C TYR A 1 11.35 2.55 5.91
N ASP A 2 11.65 1.84 6.99
CA ASP A 2 10.65 1.42 7.98
C ASP A 2 10.32 2.54 8.98
N ILE A 3 9.43 2.26 9.95
CA ILE A 3 9.05 3.22 11.01
C ILE A 3 10.23 3.65 11.90
N GLY A 4 11.29 2.84 11.97
CA GLY A 4 12.53 3.16 12.68
C GLY A 4 13.52 3.97 11.84
N GLY A 5 13.17 4.30 10.59
CA GLY A 5 14.06 4.99 9.66
C GLY A 5 15.15 4.08 9.08
N ASN A 6 15.03 2.77 9.21
CA ASN A 6 15.98 1.83 8.60
C ASN A 6 15.67 1.66 7.12
N TYR A 7 16.70 1.55 6.28
CA TYR A 7 16.50 1.24 4.87
C TYR A 7 15.96 -0.18 4.73
N VAL A 8 14.86 -0.32 3.99
CA VAL A 8 14.20 -1.62 3.74
C VAL A 8 14.46 -2.10 2.31
N GLY A 9 14.72 -1.19 1.38
CA GLY A 9 14.91 -1.50 -0.04
C GLY A 9 14.24 -0.49 -0.95
N HIS A 10 14.64 -0.51 -2.22
CA HIS A 10 13.97 0.20 -3.30
C HIS A 10 13.03 -0.74 -4.04
N ALA A 11 11.87 -0.26 -4.50
CA ALA A 11 10.89 -1.11 -5.17
C ALA A 11 11.47 -1.83 -6.39
N THR A 12 12.33 -1.16 -7.16
CA THR A 12 13.05 -1.77 -8.29
C THR A 12 13.94 -2.93 -7.85
N GLU A 13 14.66 -2.81 -6.74
CA GLU A 13 15.54 -3.88 -6.23
C GLU A 13 14.70 -5.07 -5.74
N PHE A 14 13.61 -4.79 -5.03
CA PHE A 14 12.68 -5.81 -4.58
C PHE A 14 12.09 -6.59 -5.76
N LEU A 15 11.72 -5.90 -6.84
CA LEU A 15 11.17 -6.51 -8.06
C LEU A 15 12.19 -7.30 -8.87
N LEU A 16 13.47 -6.95 -8.82
CA LEU A 16 14.52 -7.78 -9.46
C LEU A 16 14.61 -9.17 -8.80
N GLY A 17 14.32 -9.27 -7.50
CA GLY A 17 14.26 -10.54 -6.77
C GLY A 17 12.89 -11.21 -6.77
N ASN A 18 11.82 -10.45 -7.01
CA ASN A 18 10.43 -10.90 -6.90
C ASN A 18 9.57 -10.31 -8.05
N PRO A 19 9.89 -10.62 -9.32
CA PRO A 19 9.23 -10.00 -10.48
C PRO A 19 7.73 -10.31 -10.56
N GLU A 20 7.28 -11.39 -9.95
CA GLU A 20 5.88 -11.83 -9.88
C GLU A 20 5.00 -10.99 -8.95
N VAL A 21 5.60 -10.20 -8.04
CA VAL A 21 4.83 -9.47 -7.02
C VAL A 21 4.09 -8.27 -7.61
N PHE A 22 4.66 -7.62 -8.63
CA PHE A 22 4.03 -6.47 -9.28
C PHE A 22 4.60 -6.25 -10.68
N ASP A 23 3.71 -6.25 -11.68
CA ASP A 23 4.05 -5.87 -13.06
C ASP A 23 3.57 -4.43 -13.34
N PRO A 24 4.49 -3.46 -13.46
CA PRO A 24 4.12 -2.08 -13.74
C PRO A 24 3.50 -1.90 -15.14
N ASN A 25 3.70 -2.83 -16.08
CA ASN A 25 3.24 -2.67 -17.46
C ASN A 25 1.73 -2.88 -17.62
N ASN A 26 1.10 -3.61 -16.69
CA ASN A 26 -0.33 -3.87 -16.74
C ASN A 26 -1.16 -2.66 -16.30
N ASN A 27 -0.54 -1.60 -15.74
CA ASN A 27 -1.19 -0.39 -15.23
C ASN A 27 -2.32 -0.68 -14.20
N LEU A 28 -2.23 -1.82 -13.52
CA LEU A 28 -3.19 -2.26 -12.52
C LEU A 28 -2.49 -2.36 -11.16
N VAL A 29 -3.20 -1.94 -10.12
CA VAL A 29 -2.79 -2.17 -8.73
C VAL A 29 -3.99 -2.74 -7.97
N MET A 30 -3.75 -3.83 -7.25
CA MET A 30 -4.71 -4.39 -6.31
C MET A 30 -4.14 -4.20 -4.91
N SER A 31 -4.96 -3.71 -3.98
CA SER A 31 -4.50 -3.46 -2.60
C SER A 31 -5.38 -4.18 -1.60
N PHE A 32 -4.77 -4.61 -0.50
CA PHE A 32 -5.52 -5.07 0.66
C PHE A 32 -6.15 -3.85 1.35
N ALA A 33 -7.48 -3.77 1.31
CA ALA A 33 -8.25 -2.61 1.77
C ALA A 33 -8.34 -2.51 3.31
N ARG A 34 -7.20 -2.57 4.00
CA ARG A 34 -7.05 -2.38 5.44
C ARG A 34 -5.92 -1.40 5.71
N CYS A 35 -6.22 -0.29 6.36
CA CYS A 35 -5.23 0.69 6.76
C CYS A 35 -4.26 0.06 7.76
N THR A 36 -2.96 0.24 7.51
CA THR A 36 -1.86 -0.28 8.36
C THR A 36 -1.78 0.38 9.74
N HIS A 37 -2.58 1.43 10.00
CA HIS A 37 -2.71 2.03 11.32
C HIS A 37 -3.51 1.14 12.28
N LEU A 38 -4.84 1.07 12.09
CA LEU A 38 -5.79 0.38 12.96
C LEU A 38 -6.93 -0.28 12.15
N CYS A 39 -6.60 -0.77 10.94
CA CYS A 39 -7.43 -1.70 10.17
C CYS A 39 -8.81 -1.21 9.70
N CYS A 40 -9.05 0.10 9.78
CA CYS A 40 -10.13 0.74 9.04
C CYS A 40 -9.97 0.55 7.53
N ILE A 41 -11.07 0.66 6.79
CA ILE A 41 -11.07 0.51 5.33
C ILE A 41 -10.67 1.86 4.71
N PRO A 42 -9.48 1.98 4.07
CA PRO A 42 -9.18 3.13 3.25
C PRO A 42 -10.02 3.05 1.97
N GLY A 43 -10.54 4.18 1.53
CA GLY A 43 -11.31 4.28 0.31
C GLY A 43 -10.68 5.25 -0.67
N TRP A 44 -11.14 5.19 -1.91
CA TRP A 44 -10.99 6.35 -2.78
C TRP A 44 -11.70 7.53 -2.15
N GLN A 45 -11.06 8.68 -2.16
CA GLN A 45 -11.61 9.86 -1.54
C GLN A 45 -12.75 10.44 -2.39
N LEU A 46 -14.00 10.15 -2.01
CA LEU A 46 -15.22 10.52 -2.74
C LEU A 46 -15.96 11.75 -2.18
N VAL A 47 -15.49 12.29 -1.05
CA VAL A 47 -16.10 13.47 -0.42
C VAL A 47 -15.18 14.66 -0.63
N SER A 48 -15.69 15.75 -1.21
CA SER A 48 -14.96 17.02 -1.35
C SER A 48 -15.01 17.83 -0.05
N ASN A 49 -13.83 18.17 0.45
CA ASN A 49 -13.58 19.07 1.57
C ASN A 49 -12.14 19.59 1.47
N THR A 50 -11.73 20.53 2.33
CA THR A 50 -10.40 21.16 2.25
C THR A 50 -9.21 20.20 2.34
N GLN A 51 -9.38 19.00 2.88
CA GLN A 51 -8.36 17.96 3.00
C GLN A 51 -8.41 16.93 1.87
N THR A 52 -9.43 17.01 1.03
CA THR A 52 -9.87 15.92 0.15
C THR A 52 -10.41 16.41 -1.20
N ASP A 53 -10.28 17.71 -1.47
CA ASP A 53 -10.62 18.32 -2.74
C ASP A 53 -9.84 17.64 -3.88
N ASP A 54 -10.44 17.62 -5.07
CA ASP A 54 -9.93 16.90 -6.24
C ASP A 54 -8.71 17.58 -6.89
N ASN A 55 -7.76 18.01 -6.08
CA ASN A 55 -6.48 18.60 -6.48
C ASN A 55 -5.41 17.51 -6.62
N TRP A 56 -5.76 16.41 -7.31
CA TRP A 56 -4.85 15.27 -7.45
C TRP A 56 -3.52 15.69 -8.09
N THR A 57 -2.42 15.30 -7.46
CA THR A 57 -1.09 15.41 -8.03
C THR A 57 -0.31 14.15 -7.67
N PRO A 58 0.33 13.48 -8.65
CA PRO A 58 1.29 12.42 -8.34
C PRO A 58 2.32 12.92 -7.32
N GLY A 59 2.66 12.10 -6.34
CA GLY A 59 3.56 12.53 -5.26
C GLY A 59 2.88 13.31 -4.13
N GLY A 60 1.54 13.40 -4.12
CA GLY A 60 0.77 14.06 -3.07
C GLY A 60 1.16 13.63 -1.65
N GLY A 61 0.96 14.54 -0.69
CA GLY A 61 1.35 14.40 0.70
C GLY A 61 0.21 14.69 1.67
N ASP A 62 0.55 15.11 2.89
CA ASP A 62 -0.43 15.50 3.90
C ASP A 62 -1.26 16.73 3.50
N ASP A 63 -0.70 17.59 2.63
CA ASP A 63 -1.35 18.81 2.12
C ASP A 63 -2.32 18.56 0.96
N GLY A 64 -2.51 17.30 0.55
CA GLY A 64 -3.42 16.90 -0.53
C GLY A 64 -2.72 16.15 -1.67
N GLY A 65 -3.46 15.86 -2.73
CA GLY A 65 -2.94 15.17 -3.92
C GLY A 65 -2.88 13.63 -3.82
N SER A 66 -3.17 13.02 -2.68
CA SER A 66 -3.30 11.56 -2.53
C SER A 66 -4.78 11.13 -2.62
N LYS A 67 -5.05 9.98 -3.23
CA LYS A 67 -6.44 9.53 -3.53
C LYS A 67 -6.99 8.48 -2.60
N MET A 68 -6.12 7.70 -1.97
CA MET A 68 -6.54 6.68 -1.02
C MET A 68 -6.49 7.26 0.39
N PHE A 69 -7.64 7.36 1.04
CA PHE A 69 -7.81 8.01 2.33
C PHE A 69 -8.49 7.11 3.35
N CYS A 70 -7.93 7.05 4.56
CA CYS A 70 -8.51 6.36 5.70
C CYS A 70 -9.15 7.37 6.66
N ILE A 71 -10.48 7.43 6.64
CA ILE A 71 -11.26 8.41 7.41
C ILE A 71 -11.06 8.35 8.91
N CYS A 72 -10.68 7.20 9.46
CA CYS A 72 -10.58 7.02 10.90
C CYS A 72 -9.58 7.97 11.56
N HIS A 73 -8.40 8.12 10.96
CA HIS A 73 -7.31 8.95 11.52
C HIS A 73 -6.56 9.72 10.44
N SER A 74 -7.19 9.93 9.29
CA SER A 74 -6.65 10.72 8.16
C SER A 74 -5.34 10.18 7.57
N SER A 75 -5.12 8.87 7.60
CA SER A 75 -3.99 8.27 6.85
C SER A 75 -4.24 8.38 5.36
N ARG A 76 -3.18 8.67 4.60
CA ARG A 76 -3.22 8.96 3.17
C ARG A 76 -2.23 8.09 2.43
N PHE A 77 -2.61 7.61 1.26
CA PHE A 77 -1.77 6.75 0.42
C PHE A 77 -1.83 7.21 -1.05
N ASP A 78 -0.68 7.21 -1.70
CA ASP A 78 -0.49 7.66 -3.08
C ASP A 78 -0.40 6.46 -4.03
N PRO A 79 -1.49 6.11 -4.76
CA PRO A 79 -1.51 4.95 -5.66
C PRO A 79 -0.60 5.10 -6.89
N THR A 80 0.07 6.25 -7.09
CA THR A 80 1.04 6.44 -8.18
C THR A 80 2.46 6.04 -7.82
N ALA A 81 2.69 5.70 -6.55
CA ALA A 81 4.00 5.34 -6.05
C ALA A 81 3.91 4.07 -5.19
N ILE A 82 4.93 3.23 -5.28
CA ILE A 82 5.06 2.00 -4.50
C ILE A 82 6.31 2.08 -3.63
N GLU A 83 6.27 1.43 -2.47
CA GLU A 83 7.38 1.38 -1.53
C GLU A 83 7.54 -0.03 -0.96
N VAL A 84 8.77 -0.38 -0.58
CA VAL A 84 9.06 -1.63 0.13
C VAL A 84 8.81 -1.39 1.61
N ASN A 85 7.96 -2.24 2.19
CA ASN A 85 7.60 -2.22 3.59
C ASN A 85 8.06 -3.50 4.28
N ARG A 86 8.37 -3.38 5.58
CA ARG A 86 8.66 -4.51 6.45
C ARG A 86 7.70 -4.48 7.63
N ASN A 87 7.12 -5.64 7.96
CA ASN A 87 6.24 -5.79 9.11
C ASN A 87 6.48 -7.16 9.76
N SER A 88 5.81 -7.40 10.88
CA SER A 88 5.89 -8.66 11.62
C SER A 88 4.53 -9.31 11.67
N ASN A 89 4.50 -10.63 11.49
CA ASN A 89 3.29 -11.43 11.68
C ASN A 89 2.87 -11.34 13.14
N ARG A 90 1.62 -10.91 13.40
CA ARG A 90 1.14 -10.67 14.76
C ARG A 90 1.06 -11.94 15.61
N SER A 91 0.82 -13.10 15.00
CA SER A 91 0.71 -14.38 15.69
C SER A 91 2.05 -15.06 15.93
N THR A 92 3.01 -14.95 15.00
CA THR A 92 4.27 -15.70 15.05
C THR A 92 5.50 -14.83 15.35
N GLY A 93 5.38 -13.51 15.23
CA GLY A 93 6.50 -12.56 15.34
C GLY A 93 7.48 -12.60 14.15
N ALA A 94 7.27 -13.47 13.18
CA ALA A 94 8.14 -13.57 12.00
C ALA A 94 8.06 -12.29 11.17
N ALA A 95 9.22 -11.72 10.83
CA ALA A 95 9.29 -10.58 9.95
C ALA A 95 8.97 -10.99 8.50
N PHE A 96 8.31 -10.11 7.77
CA PHE A 96 8.05 -10.26 6.34
C PHE A 96 8.15 -8.90 5.64
N GLU A 97 8.42 -8.93 4.35
CA GLU A 97 8.49 -7.75 3.48
C GLU A 97 7.40 -7.82 2.42
N TYR A 98 6.95 -6.66 1.96
CA TYR A 98 5.94 -6.55 0.91
C TYR A 98 6.06 -5.23 0.16
N LEU A 99 5.60 -5.22 -1.10
CA LEU A 99 5.36 -3.97 -1.81
C LEU A 99 4.03 -3.37 -1.37
N GLY A 100 4.03 -2.07 -1.08
CA GLY A 100 2.82 -1.35 -0.72
C GLY A 100 2.66 -0.06 -1.51
N ILE A 101 1.42 0.40 -1.64
CA ILE A 101 1.10 1.75 -2.08
C ILE A 101 1.68 2.73 -1.06
N ARG A 102 2.47 3.68 -1.56
CA ARG A 102 3.25 4.60 -0.74
C ARG A 102 2.38 5.36 0.25
N ARG A 103 2.80 5.40 1.52
CA ARG A 103 2.21 6.31 2.49
C ARG A 103 2.52 7.77 2.12
N ALA A 104 1.47 8.57 2.00
CA ALA A 104 1.56 10.00 1.72
C ALA A 104 1.40 10.86 2.98
N GLY A 105 0.79 10.32 4.04
CA GLY A 105 0.42 11.12 5.19
C GLY A 105 -0.33 10.38 6.31
N GLY A 106 -0.54 11.09 7.42
CA GLY A 106 -1.23 10.60 8.61
C GLY A 106 -0.51 9.47 9.37
N PRO A 107 -1.18 8.83 10.36
CA PRO A 107 -0.54 7.98 11.37
C PRO A 107 -0.32 6.52 10.95
N ALA A 108 -0.58 6.17 9.68
CA ALA A 108 -0.26 4.83 9.20
C ALA A 108 1.26 4.59 9.29
N PRO A 109 1.73 3.46 9.82
CA PRO A 109 3.16 3.19 9.97
C PRO A 109 3.81 2.76 8.65
N LEU A 110 3.04 2.21 7.72
CA LEU A 110 3.51 1.53 6.49
C LEU A 110 2.55 1.81 5.32
N GLY A 111 3.01 1.58 4.08
CA GLY A 111 2.16 1.64 2.88
C GLY A 111 1.07 0.56 2.82
N LEU A 112 0.02 0.75 2.01
CA LEU A 112 -1.04 -0.26 1.86
C LEU A 112 -0.52 -1.46 1.07
N PRO A 113 -0.61 -2.70 1.58
CA PRO A 113 -0.09 -3.86 0.87
C PRO A 113 -0.69 -4.02 -0.52
N ILE A 114 0.19 -4.28 -1.50
CA ILE A 114 -0.18 -4.69 -2.84
C ILE A 114 -0.42 -6.19 -2.84
N ILE A 115 -1.54 -6.58 -3.41
CA ILE A 115 -1.87 -7.98 -3.70
C ILE A 115 -1.37 -8.25 -5.11
N PRO A 116 -0.47 -9.22 -5.33
CA PRO A 116 0.02 -9.54 -6.67
C PRO A 116 -1.15 -9.96 -7.57
N ILE A 117 -1.17 -9.39 -8.77
CA ILE A 117 -2.19 -9.64 -9.78
C ILE A 117 -1.71 -10.75 -10.71
N ILE A 118 -2.57 -11.72 -10.97
CA ILE A 118 -2.41 -12.71 -12.02
C ILE A 118 -3.36 -12.33 -13.17
N MET A 119 -2.80 -12.06 -14.34
CA MET A 119 -3.57 -11.78 -15.55
C MET A 119 -3.86 -13.09 -16.29
N ASN A 120 -5.13 -13.50 -16.30
CA ASN A 120 -5.60 -14.74 -16.95
C ASN A 120 -6.61 -14.40 -18.07
N GLY A 121 -6.09 -13.99 -19.22
CA GLY A 121 -6.90 -13.45 -20.31
C GLY A 121 -7.62 -12.18 -19.85
N ASP A 122 -8.95 -12.20 -19.86
CA ASP A 122 -9.79 -11.09 -19.41
C ASP A 122 -10.10 -11.13 -17.88
N THR A 123 -9.55 -12.11 -17.16
CA THR A 123 -9.76 -12.26 -15.71
C THR A 123 -8.57 -11.70 -14.94
N ILE A 124 -8.88 -10.90 -13.90
CA ILE A 124 -7.91 -10.41 -12.92
C ILE A 124 -8.06 -11.27 -11.66
N GLU A 125 -7.01 -12.00 -11.30
CA GLU A 125 -6.97 -12.84 -10.11
C GLU A 125 -5.96 -12.30 -9.09
N ALA A 126 -6.19 -12.60 -7.82
CA ALA A 126 -5.27 -12.32 -6.73
C ALA A 126 -4.38 -13.52 -6.45
N SER A 127 -3.07 -13.34 -6.38
CA SER A 127 -2.16 -14.39 -5.89
C SER A 127 -2.42 -14.68 -4.40
N SER A 128 -2.40 -15.96 -4.05
CA SER A 128 -2.45 -16.45 -2.66
C SER A 128 -1.09 -16.80 -2.08
N ASP A 129 0.01 -16.57 -2.82
CA ASP A 129 1.36 -17.00 -2.42
C ASP A 129 2.00 -16.02 -1.43
N TYR A 130 1.52 -14.77 -1.43
CA TYR A 130 1.97 -13.70 -0.55
C TYR A 130 0.81 -13.36 0.36
N THR A 131 0.82 -13.86 1.60
CA THR A 131 -0.29 -13.67 2.56
C THR A 131 0.16 -13.08 3.88
N GLY A 132 1.44 -12.72 4.03
CA GLY A 132 1.96 -12.07 5.25
C GLY A 132 1.18 -10.80 5.61
N TRP A 133 0.72 -10.05 4.61
CA TRP A 133 -0.11 -8.86 4.80
C TRP A 133 -1.50 -9.14 5.37
N LEU A 134 -2.00 -10.38 5.41
CA LEU A 134 -3.23 -10.67 6.16
C LEU A 134 -3.02 -10.47 7.67
N THR A 135 -1.79 -10.66 8.13
CA THR A 135 -1.50 -10.88 9.55
C THR A 135 -1.24 -9.62 10.37
N TYR A 136 -1.22 -8.43 9.75
CA TYR A 136 -1.08 -7.18 10.50
C TYR A 136 -2.40 -6.63 11.02
N CYS A 137 -3.53 -7.13 10.52
CA CYS A 137 -4.88 -6.71 10.90
C CYS A 137 -5.72 -7.78 11.63
N ASP A 138 -5.06 -8.86 12.07
CA ASP A 138 -5.65 -9.94 12.87
C ASP A 138 -5.98 -9.51 14.29
#